data_AF-A0A9D8TA91-F1
#
_entry.id   AF-A0A9D8TA91-F1
#
_cell.length_a   1.000
_cell.length_b   1.000
_cell.length_c   1.000
_cell.angle_alpha   90.00
_cell.angle_beta   90.00
_cell.angle_gamma   90.00
#
_symmetry.space_group_name_H-M   'P 1'
#
loop_
_entity.id
_entity.type
_entity.pdbx_description
1 polymer ?
#
loop_
_entity_poly.entity_id
_entity_poly.type
_entity_poly.pdbx_seq_one_letter_code
_entity_poly.pdbx_strand_id
1 'polypeptide(L)' 'MTKLPNKVSLAEQKSLLRAEIRRLKKLQLPDDLQAWSAAICEKVMALPEWQSARTVLLYAALPDEVQTLSLQEEALSAGK' A
#
# COMPACT_ATOMS: atom_id res chain seq x y z
N MET A 1 44.26 7.40 14.41
CA MET A 1 43.37 7.57 13.25
C MET A 1 42.05 6.87 13.54
N THR A 2 41.09 7.61 14.09
CA THR A 2 39.72 7.13 14.31
C THR A 2 39.03 7.03 12.94
N LYS A 3 38.75 5.81 12.48
CA LYS A 3 37.95 5.58 11.27
C LYS A 3 36.57 6.20 11.52
N LEU A 4 36.17 7.15 10.67
CA LEU A 4 34.79 7.65 10.63
C LEU A 4 33.84 6.46 10.42
N PRO A 5 32.67 6.44 11.09
CA PRO A 5 31.72 5.34 10.96
C PRO A 5 31.33 5.17 9.49
N ASN A 6 31.42 3.92 9.01
CA ASN A 6 31.12 3.58 7.63
C ASN A 6 29.65 3.94 7.35
N LYS A 7 29.42 4.89 6.44
CA LYS A 7 28.09 5.38 6.12
C LYS A 7 27.27 4.22 5.54
N VAL A 8 26.14 3.91 6.17
CA VAL A 8 25.22 2.86 5.72
C VAL A 8 24.83 3.12 4.26
N SER A 9 24.95 2.10 3.41
CA SER A 9 24.62 2.19 1.98
C SER A 9 23.12 2.43 1.76
N LEU A 10 22.75 2.93 0.58
CA LEU A 10 21.33 3.12 0.23
C LEU A 10 20.54 1.79 0.25
N ALA A 11 21.18 0.69 -0.13
CA ALA A 11 20.56 -0.64 -0.11
C ALA A 11 20.26 -1.09 1.32
N GLU A 12 21.20 -0.90 2.24
CA GLU A 12 21.02 -1.19 3.66
C GLU A 12 19.96 -0.29 4.29
N GLN A 13 19.95 1.01 3.96
CA GLN A 13 18.89 1.93 4.42
C GLN A 13 17.50 1.46 3.98
N LYS A 14 17.33 1.05 2.72
CA LYS A 14 16.05 0.47 2.23
C LYS A 14 15.71 -0.84 2.95
N SER A 15 16.70 -1.67 3.26
CA SER A 15 16.49 -2.92 3.99
C SER A 15 15.98 -2.67 5.41
N LEU A 16 16.63 -1.75 6.14
CA LEU A 16 16.24 -1.33 7.49
C LEU A 16 14.83 -0.74 7.49
N LEU A 17 14.51 0.13 6.53
CA LEU A 17 13.17 0.70 6.41
C LEU A 17 12.10 -0.36 6.13
N ARG A 18 12.36 -1.31 5.23
CA ARG A 18 11.41 -2.42 4.96
C ARG A 18 11.19 -3.30 6.19
N ALA A 19 12.25 -3.57 6.96
CA ALA A 19 12.12 -4.32 8.20
C ALA A 19 11.23 -3.58 9.22
N GLU A 20 11.42 -2.26 9.35
CA GLU A 20 10.61 -1.44 10.25
C GLU A 20 9.15 -1.36 9.79
N ILE A 21 8.88 -1.13 8.50
CA ILE A 21 7.52 -1.11 7.98
C ILE A 21 6.82 -2.46 8.21
N ARG A 22 7.48 -3.59 7.98
CA ARG A 22 6.90 -4.91 8.28
C ARG A 22 6.60 -5.08 9.77
N ARG A 23 7.47 -4.59 10.65
CA ARG A 23 7.25 -4.62 12.10
C ARG A 23 6.02 -3.80 12.48
N LEU A 24 5.89 -2.59 11.94
CA LEU A 24 4.73 -1.71 12.19
C LEU A 24 3.43 -2.33 11.67
N LYS A 25 3.42 -2.90 10.46
CA LYS A 25 2.25 -3.58 9.89
C LYS A 25 1.76 -4.75 10.76
N LYS A 26 2.68 -5.52 11.35
CA LYS A 26 2.33 -6.62 12.28
C LYS A 26 1.66 -6.17 13.59
N LEU A 27 1.80 -4.90 13.96
CA LEU A 27 1.19 -4.35 15.17
C LEU A 27 -0.23 -3.83 14.92
N GLN A 28 -0.67 -3.77 13.67
CA GLN A 28 -2.00 -3.30 13.32
C GLN A 28 -3.05 -4.37 13.60
N LEU A 29 -4.23 -3.95 14.07
CA LEU A 29 -5.37 -4.83 14.22
C LEU A 29 -6.04 -5.04 12.85
N PRO A 30 -6.61 -6.23 12.59
CA PRO A 30 -7.32 -6.50 11.33
C PRO A 30 -8.45 -5.48 11.03
N ASP A 31 -9.19 -5.07 12.06
CA ASP A 31 -10.30 -4.12 11.90
C ASP A 31 -9.82 -2.72 11.50
N ASP A 32 -8.69 -2.26 12.05
CA ASP A 32 -8.07 -1.00 11.66
C ASP A 32 -7.65 -1.03 10.19
N LEU A 33 -7.04 -2.14 9.76
CA LEU A 33 -6.63 -2.31 8.36
C LEU A 33 -7.84 -2.26 7.42
N GLN A 34 -8.94 -2.89 7.79
CA GLN A 34 -10.17 -2.88 7.00
C GLN A 34 -10.76 -1.47 6.90
N ALA A 35 -10.85 -0.74 8.02
CA ALA A 35 -11.35 0.63 8.04
C ALA A 35 -10.49 1.59 7.20
N TRP A 36 -9.16 1.48 7.30
CA TRP A 36 -8.26 2.26 6.47
C TRP A 36 -8.34 1.86 5.00
N SER A 37 -8.49 0.58 4.70
CA SER A 37 -8.63 0.10 3.32
C SER A 37 -9.88 0.68 2.66
N ALA A 38 -11.01 0.69 3.35
CA ALA A 38 -12.25 1.30 2.86
C ALA A 38 -12.05 2.80 2.57
N ALA A 39 -11.51 3.56 3.53
CA ALA A 39 -11.26 5.00 3.36
C ALA A 39 -10.27 5.31 2.23
N ILE A 40 -9.28 4.44 2.00
CA ILE A 40 -8.35 4.58 0.86
C ILE A 40 -9.07 4.29 -0.46
N CYS A 41 -9.86 3.21 -0.53
CA CYS A 41 -10.61 2.86 -1.74
C CYS A 41 -11.59 3.97 -2.15
N GLU A 42 -12.33 4.54 -1.19
CA GLU A 42 -13.22 5.68 -1.44
C GLU A 42 -12.47 6.87 -2.05
N LYS A 43 -11.30 7.20 -1.50
CA LYS A 43 -10.45 8.28 -2.02
C LYS A 43 -9.97 7.99 -3.42
N VAL A 44 -9.56 6.76 -3.72
CA VAL A 44 -9.13 6.36 -5.07
C VAL A 44 -10.28 6.47 -6.05
N MET A 45 -11.48 5.99 -5.70
CA MET A 45 -12.66 6.07 -6.57
C MET A 45 -13.11 7.50 -6.87
N ALA A 46 -12.84 8.42 -5.95
CA ALA A 46 -13.13 9.86 -6.13
C ALA A 46 -12.14 10.59 -7.05
N LEU A 47 -11.00 9.98 -7.43
CA LEU A 47 -10.01 10.61 -8.29
C LEU A 47 -10.51 10.73 -9.74
N PRO A 48 -10.28 11.86 -10.42
CA PRO A 48 -10.61 12.01 -11.85
C PRO A 48 -9.95 10.94 -12.73
N GLU A 49 -8.73 10.52 -12.37
CA GLU A 49 -7.98 9.48 -13.06
C GLU A 49 -8.68 8.12 -12.96
N TRP A 50 -9.26 7.78 -11.80
CA TRP A 50 -10.05 6.56 -11.64
C TRP A 50 -11.34 6.63 -12.47
N GLN A 51 -12.05 7.75 -12.38
CA GLN A 51 -13.34 7.93 -13.05
C GLN A 51 -13.22 7.86 -14.58
N SER A 52 -12.16 8.47 -15.14
CA SER A 52 -11.91 8.51 -16.58
C SER A 52 -11.20 7.27 -17.15
N ALA A 53 -10.60 6.43 -16.30
CA ALA A 53 -9.92 5.21 -16.73
C ALA A 53 -10.91 4.20 -17.32
N ARG A 54 -10.55 3.66 -18.49
CA ARG A 54 -11.23 2.53 -19.15
C ARG A 54 -10.59 1.17 -18.89
N THR A 55 -9.41 1.15 -18.28
CA THR A 55 -8.66 -0.05 -17.93
C THR A 55 -7.77 0.29 -16.76
N VAL A 56 -7.80 -0.56 -15.72
CA VAL A 56 -7.00 -0.40 -14.50
C VAL A 56 -6.23 -1.69 -14.22
N LEU A 57 -5.02 -1.55 -13.72
CA LEU A 57 -4.25 -2.67 -13.17
C LEU A 57 -4.28 -2.59 -11.65
N LEU A 58 -4.85 -3.61 -11.01
CA LEU A 58 -4.89 -3.76 -9.57
C LEU A 58 -4.10 -5.01 -9.16
N TYR A 59 -3.39 -4.94 -8.04
CA TYR A 59 -2.79 -6.11 -7.42
C TYR A 59 -3.82 -6.82 -6.54
N ALA A 60 -3.67 -8.14 -6.41
CA ALA A 60 -4.39 -8.93 -5.40
C ALA A 60 -3.72 -8.73 -4.04
N ALA A 61 -4.43 -8.10 -3.10
CA ALA A 61 -3.89 -7.72 -1.81
C ALA A 61 -3.52 -8.92 -0.94
N LEU A 62 -2.37 -8.84 -0.28
CA LEU A 62 -2.00 -9.73 0.82
C LEU A 62 -2.64 -9.28 2.14
N PRO A 63 -2.66 -10.13 3.19
CA PRO A 63 -3.36 -9.84 4.45
C PRO A 63 -2.88 -8.60 5.20
N ASP A 64 -1.65 -8.14 4.95
CA ASP A 64 -1.10 -6.93 5.57
C ASP A 64 -1.13 -5.72 4.63
N GLU A 65 -1.69 -5.83 3.44
CA GLU A 65 -1.78 -4.74 2.46
C GLU A 65 -3.15 -4.05 2.49
N VAL A 66 -3.26 -2.93 1.78
CA VAL A 66 -4.55 -2.28 1.56
C VAL A 66 -5.44 -3.24 0.79
N GLN A 67 -6.62 -3.55 1.33
CA GLN A 67 -7.54 -4.49 0.70
C GLN A 67 -8.18 -3.83 -0.52
N THR A 68 -7.79 -4.27 -1.72
CA THR A 68 -8.20 -3.68 -3.01
C THR A 68 -9.47 -4.29 -3.60
N LEU A 69 -10.12 -5.24 -2.93
CA LEU A 69 -11.28 -5.96 -3.48
C LEU A 69 -12.41 -5.01 -3.91
N SER A 70 -12.74 -4.00 -3.11
CA SER A 70 -13.79 -3.04 -3.46
C SER A 70 -13.46 -2.23 -4.72
N LEU A 71 -12.18 -1.94 -4.99
CA LEU A 71 -11.76 -1.31 -6.25
C LEU A 71 -11.92 -2.26 -7.44
N GLN A 72 -11.66 -3.56 -7.25
CA GLN A 72 -11.84 -4.56 -8.29
C GLN A 72 -13.32 -4.71 -8.66
N GLU A 73 -14.19 -4.80 -7.65
CA GLU A 73 -15.64 -4.91 -7.82
C GLU A 73 -16.22 -3.67 -8.51
N GLU A 74 -15.82 -2.47 -8.08
CA GLU A 74 -16.26 -1.23 -8.72
C GLU A 74 -15.79 -1.18 -10.18
N ALA A 75 -14.51 -1.46 -10.45
CA ALA A 75 -13.96 -1.39 -11.79
C ALA A 75 -14.70 -2.33 -12.76
N LEU A 76 -14.98 -3.56 -12.34
CA LEU A 76 -15.76 -4.52 -13.12
C LEU A 76 -17.20 -4.02 -13.35
N SER A 77 -17.84 -3.48 -12.31
CA SER A 77 -19.22 -2.96 -12.42
C SER A 77 -19.33 -1.73 -13.33
N ALA A 78 -18.28 -0.89 -13.35
CA ALA A 78 -18.20 0.31 -14.17
C ALA A 78 -17.75 0.02 -15.62
N GLY A 79 -17.46 -1.24 -15.96
CA GLY A 79 -16.99 -1.63 -17.30
C GLY A 79 -15.61 -1.09 -17.64
N LYS A 80 -14.75 -0.93 -16.62
CA LYS A 80 -13.31 -0.68 -16.81
C LYS A 80 -12.57 -1.96 -17.20
#